data_AF-A0A6G1FDA8-F1
#
_entry.id   AF-A0A6G1FDA8-F1
#
_cell.length_a   1.000
_cell.length_b   1.000
_cell.length_c   1.000
_cell.angle_alpha   90.00
_cell.angle_beta   90.00
_cell.angle_gamma   90.00
#
_symmetry.space_group_name_H-M   'P 1'
#
loop_
_entity.id
_entity.type
_entity.pdbx_description
1 polymer ?
#
loop_
_entity_poly.entity_id
_entity_poly.type
_entity_poly.pdbx_seq_one_letter_code
_entity_poly.pdbx_strand_id
1 'polypeptide(L)'
;MGGKPWTMRLKHNRQERGQHTVLRYRWHKFYVDNGLGVGDTCFFRVFYEGDFRRGGDNHVLKVAIRKAIIGHALHGPVEVL
;
A
#
# COMPACT_ATOMS: atom_id res chain seq x y z
N MET A 1 1.77 -16.67 10.22
CA MET A 1 1.08 -15.43 9.81
C MET A 1 1.73 -14.91 8.52
N GLY A 2 1.43 -15.54 7.39
CA GLY A 2 2.06 -15.24 6.11
C GLY A 2 1.21 -14.27 5.29
N GLY A 3 1.39 -12.97 5.50
CA GLY A 3 0.86 -11.98 4.57
C GLY A 3 1.47 -12.19 3.18
N LYS A 4 0.66 -12.10 2.13
CA LYS A 4 1.16 -12.24 0.75
C LYS A 4 2.02 -11.01 0.41
N PRO A 5 3.30 -11.17 0.04
CA PRO A 5 4.12 -10.03 -0.34
C PRO A 5 3.66 -9.46 -1.70
N TRP A 6 3.68 -8.13 -1.80
CA TRP A 6 3.31 -7.41 -3.01
C TRP A 6 4.49 -6.61 -3.53
N THR A 7 4.98 -6.99 -4.72
CA THR A 7 5.97 -6.18 -5.44
C THR A 7 5.25 -5.19 -6.35
N MET A 8 5.52 -3.90 -6.17
CA MET A 8 4.98 -2.82 -7.00
C MET A 8 6.08 -1.79 -7.26
N ARG A 9 5.98 -1.08 -8.38
CA ARG A 9 7.03 -0.13 -8.79
C ARG A 9 6.64 1.29 -8.38
N LEU A 10 7.50 1.92 -7.59
CA LEU A 10 7.40 3.36 -7.36
C LEU A 10 7.93 4.10 -8.59
N LYS A 11 7.10 4.91 -9.22
CA LYS A 11 7.52 5.77 -10.33
C LYS A 11 7.46 7.22 -9.89
N HIS A 12 8.60 7.90 -9.95
CA HIS A 12 8.69 9.35 -9.86
C HIS A 12 8.47 9.92 -11.26
N ASN A 13 7.52 10.83 -11.39
CA ASN A 13 7.26 11.56 -12.62
C ASN A 13 7.55 13.03 -12.37
N ARG A 14 8.52 13.58 -13.10
CA ARG A 14 8.79 15.01 -13.11
C ARG A 14 8.00 15.61 -14.25
N GLN A 15 6.91 16.29 -13.92
CA GLN A 15 6.14 17.08 -14.89
C GLN A 15 6.35 18.57 -14.59
N GLU A 16 6.04 19.42 -15.57
CA GLU A 16 6.13 20.88 -15.43
C GLU A 16 5.32 21.42 -14.24
N ARG A 17 4.27 20.70 -13.82
CA ARG A 17 3.42 21.06 -12.68
C ARG A 17 3.89 20.53 -11.32
N GLY A 18 5.03 19.85 -11.25
CA GLY A 18 5.61 19.35 -10.00
C GLY A 18 6.11 17.91 -10.05
N GLN A 19 6.72 17.48 -8.93
CA GLN A 19 7.14 16.09 -8.74
C GLN A 19 5.97 15.27 -8.18
N HIS A 20 5.53 14.26 -8.93
CA HIS A 20 4.52 13.30 -8.47
C HIS A 20 5.13 11.91 -8.33
N THR A 21 4.86 11.27 -7.21
CA THR A 21 5.25 9.87 -6.97
C THR A 21 4.02 8.99 -7.04
N VAL A 22 4.05 7.97 -7.88
CA VAL A 22 2.91 7.06 -8.10
C VAL A 22 3.34 5.61 -7.96
N LEU A 23 2.51 4.80 -7.29
CA LEU A 23 2.64 3.34 -7.31
C LEU A 23 2.09 2.83 -8.64
N ARG A 24 2.98 2.39 -9.52
CA ARG A 24 2.65 1.84 -10.85
C ARG A 24 2.96 0.36 -10.92
N TYR A 25 2.25 -0.31 -11.84
CA TYR A 25 2.32 -1.74 -12.09
C TYR A 25 1.92 -2.57 -10.87
N ARG A 26 1.00 -3.53 -11.06
CA ARG A 26 0.46 -4.40 -9.99
C ARG A 26 -0.32 -3.69 -8.88
N TRP A 27 -0.35 -2.35 -8.83
CA TRP A 27 -1.26 -1.59 -7.95
C TRP A 27 -2.73 -2.02 -8.15
N HIS A 28 -3.17 -2.14 -9.41
CA HIS A 28 -4.54 -2.60 -9.68
C HIS A 28 -4.81 -4.01 -9.15
N LYS A 29 -3.84 -4.91 -9.23
CA LYS A 29 -3.99 -6.26 -8.66
C LYS A 29 -4.04 -6.22 -7.13
N PHE A 30 -3.21 -5.41 -6.50
CA PHE A 30 -3.28 -5.17 -5.06
C PHE A 30 -4.65 -4.61 -4.66
N TYR A 31 -5.18 -3.65 -5.41
CA TYR A 31 -6.50 -3.08 -5.21
C TYR A 31 -7.61 -4.14 -5.25
N VAL A 32 -7.64 -4.97 -6.30
CA VAL A 32 -8.66 -6.02 -6.48
C VAL A 32 -8.51 -7.12 -5.42
N ASP A 33 -7.30 -7.68 -5.25
CA ASP A 33 -7.09 -8.82 -4.36
C ASP A 33 -7.28 -8.45 -2.86
N ASN A 34 -7.18 -7.16 -2.48
CA ASN A 34 -7.48 -6.68 -1.12
C ASN A 34 -8.85 -6.00 -0.99
N GLY A 35 -9.69 -6.10 -2.03
CA GLY A 35 -11.04 -5.55 -2.06
C GLY A 35 -11.10 -4.05 -1.74
N LEU A 36 -10.07 -3.30 -2.12
CA LEU A 36 -9.98 -1.86 -1.83
C LEU A 36 -11.11 -1.12 -2.54
N GLY A 37 -11.72 -0.17 -1.85
CA GLY A 37 -12.76 0.71 -2.36
C GLY A 37 -12.36 2.18 -2.30
N VAL A 38 -13.08 3.04 -3.03
CA VAL A 38 -12.94 4.50 -2.84
C VAL A 38 -13.39 4.84 -1.42
N GLY A 39 -12.53 5.55 -0.68
CA GLY A 39 -12.73 5.88 0.73
C GLY A 39 -11.92 5.01 1.70
N ASP A 40 -11.43 3.85 1.26
CA ASP A 40 -10.50 3.06 2.06
C ASP A 40 -9.16 3.80 2.22
N THR A 41 -8.56 3.68 3.41
CA THR A 41 -7.26 4.29 3.72
C THR A 41 -6.18 3.22 3.82
N CYS A 42 -5.11 3.37 3.04
CA CYS A 42 -3.91 2.54 3.17
C CYS A 42 -2.84 3.25 4.01
N PHE A 43 -2.34 2.58 5.05
CA PHE A 43 -1.23 3.04 5.88
C PHE A 43 0.03 2.27 5.53
N PHE A 44 1.07 2.98 5.10
CA PHE A 44 2.37 2.40 4.81
C PHE A 44 3.34 2.72 5.94
N ARG A 45 4.02 1.69 6.45
CA ARG A 45 5.13 1.85 7.40
C ARG A 45 6.37 1.24 6.80
N VAL A 46 7.49 1.96 6.90
CA VAL A 46 8.78 1.43 6.49
C VAL A 46 9.11 0.24 7.37
N PHE A 47 9.41 -0.89 6.74
CA PHE A 47 9.78 -2.10 7.44
C PHE A 47 11.31 -2.24 7.37
N TYR A 48 11.96 -1.97 8.50
CA TYR A 48 13.40 -1.97 8.64
C TYR A 48 13.89 -3.39 8.95
N GLU A 49 13.82 -4.31 7.99
CA GLU A 49 14.48 -5.61 8.09
C GLU A 49 15.48 -5.74 6.93
N GLY A 50 16.61 -5.04 7.08
CA GLY A 50 17.68 -4.98 6.07
C GLY A 50 18.60 -3.78 6.29
N ASP A 51 19.90 -4.01 6.29
CA ASP A 51 20.95 -3.01 6.53
C ASP A 51 20.93 -1.93 5.43
N PHE A 52 20.50 -0.71 5.77
CA PHE A 52 20.45 0.47 4.88
C PHE A 52 21.82 0.87 4.31
N ARG A 53 22.90 0.19 4.72
CA ARG A 53 24.27 0.41 4.29
C ARG A 53 24.59 -0.11 2.89
N ARG A 54 23.71 -0.90 2.27
CA ARG A 54 23.79 -1.18 0.83
C ARG A 54 22.62 -0.47 0.16
N GLY A 55 22.92 0.64 -0.52
CA GLY A 55 21.97 1.44 -1.30
C GLY A 55 21.31 0.63 -2.42
N GLY A 56 20.36 -0.21 -2.05
CA GLY A 56 19.45 -0.90 -2.95
C GLY A 56 18.12 -0.18 -3.01
N ASP A 57 17.60 -0.04 -4.22
CA ASP A 57 16.32 0.53 -4.62
C ASP A 57 15.08 -0.27 -4.16
N ASN A 58 15.29 -1.34 -3.38
CA ASN A 58 14.24 -2.25 -2.91
C ASN A 58 13.81 -1.90 -1.48
N HIS A 59 12.84 -0.99 -1.37
CA HIS A 59 12.22 -0.64 -0.09
C HIS A 59 11.08 -1.61 0.25
N VAL A 60 11.13 -2.22 1.43
CA VAL A 60 10.04 -3.07 1.96
C VAL A 60 9.16 -2.23 2.87
N LEU A 61 7.86 -2.21 2.58
CA LEU A 61 6.85 -1.49 3.35
C LEU A 61 5.83 -2.49 3.89
N LYS A 62 5.46 -2.34 5.17
CA LYS A 62 4.27 -2.97 5.72
C LYS A 62 3.07 -2.08 5.41
N VAL A 63 2.03 -2.67 4.82
CA VAL A 63 0.78 -1.97 4.51
C VAL A 63 -0.32 -2.47 5.43
N ALA A 64 -1.11 -1.55 5.99
CA ALA A 64 -2.35 -1.83 6.70
C ALA A 64 -3.50 -1.10 6.00
N ILE A 65 -4.63 -1.78 5.83
CA ILE A 65 -5.81 -1.23 5.13
C ILE A 65 -6.90 -0.99 6.16
N ARG A 66 -7.43 0.24 6.19
CA ARG A 66 -8.62 0.59 6.95
C ARG A 66 -9.76 0.84 5.98
N LYS A 67 -10.82 0.03 6.09
CA LYS A 67 -12.01 0.20 5.29
C LYS A 67 -12.74 1.49 5.63
N ALA A 68 -13.27 2.16 4.62
CA ALA A 68 -14.16 3.29 4.83
C ALA A 68 -15.39 2.83 5.62
N ILE A 69 -15.78 3.63 6.62
CA ILE A 69 -17.08 3.48 7.25
C ILE A 69 -18.09 4.10 6.29
N ILE A 70 -18.54 3.32 5.32
CA ILE A 70 -19.74 3.66 4.56
C ILE A 70 -20.90 3.46 5.54
N GLY A 71 -21.79 4.44 5.67
CA GLY A 71 -22.87 4.53 6.69
C GLY A 71 -23.95 3.45 6.61
N HIS A 72 -23.59 2.19 6.38
CA HIS A 72 -24.48 1.04 6.29
C HIS A 72 -23.92 -0.26 6.92
N ALA A 73 -22.80 -0.21 7.66
CA ALA A 73 -22.25 -1.40 8.31
C ALA A 73 -21.96 -1.20 9.79
N LEU A 74 -23.03 -1.08 10.59
CA LEU A 74 -23.03 -1.51 11.99
C LEU A 74 -23.15 -3.05 12.05
N HIS A 75 -22.24 -3.82 11.45
CA HIS A 75 -21.99 -5.22 11.83
C HIS A 75 -20.84 -5.81 10.99
N GLY A 76 -19.75 -6.19 11.64
CA GLY A 76 -18.71 -7.02 11.04
C GLY A 76 -17.37 -6.86 11.75
N PRO A 77 -16.72 -7.95 12.20
CA PRO A 77 -15.56 -7.88 13.07
C PRO A 77 -14.37 -7.28 12.32
N VAL A 78 -13.62 -6.46 13.05
CA VAL A 78 -12.32 -5.92 12.64
C VAL A 78 -11.35 -7.08 12.54
N GLU A 79 -11.14 -7.62 11.34
CA GLU A 79 -10.03 -8.53 11.10
C GLU A 79 -8.74 -7.72 10.96
N VAL A 80 -7.86 -7.90 11.96
CA VAL A 80 -6.49 -7.41 11.96
C VAL A 80 -5.64 -8.47 11.27
N LEU A 81 -5.09 -8.15 10.10
CA LEU A 81 -4.01 -8.90 9.44
C LEU A 81 -2.84 -7.96 9.14
#